data_AF-A0AAU6IP20-F1
#
_entry.id   AF-A0AAU6IP20-F1
#
_cell.length_a   1.000
_cell.length_b   1.000
_cell.length_c   1.000
_cell.angle_alpha   90.00
_cell.angle_beta   90.00
_cell.angle_gamma   90.00
#
_symmetry.space_group_name_H-M   'P 1'
#
loop_
_entity.id
_entity.type
_entity.pdbx_description
1 polymer ?
#
loop_
_entity_poly.entity_id
_entity_poly.type
_entity_poly.pdbx_seq_one_letter_code
_entity_poly.pdbx_strand_id
1 'polypeptide(L)'
;MDAHADRARHGTKGTREYDWAWLDVRADDTPDGHPHGVSTLVARRHRYTGELSFYRCWTPTDATLAELVDVICRRWRIEESFQLGKTFTGLDEGQVTCWNSWMRWSLFSLIAAAVLTLTTAATMAATSAGAASLVTLTCPELVRILRAFALTPPVREPGHVLHWMAWRRHHQAVAQACHQRRHHLHDRP
;
A
#
# COMPACT_ATOMS: atom_id res chain seq x y z
N MET A 1 3.57 -27.43 21.34
CA MET A 1 3.98 -26.55 22.46
C MET A 1 3.33 -25.21 22.20
N ASP A 2 2.20 -24.95 22.84
CA ASP A 2 1.34 -23.80 22.56
C ASP A 2 1.90 -22.55 23.22
N ALA A 3 2.66 -21.77 22.46
CA ALA A 3 3.11 -20.46 22.88
C ALA A 3 2.08 -19.41 22.44
N HIS A 4 1.15 -19.05 23.33
CA HIS A 4 0.24 -17.92 23.12
C HIS A 4 1.02 -16.60 23.26
N ALA A 5 1.29 -15.93 22.15
CA ALA A 5 1.82 -14.57 22.15
C ALA A 5 0.67 -13.58 21.94
N ASP A 6 0.26 -12.90 23.02
CA ASP A 6 -0.77 -11.87 22.96
C ASP A 6 -0.14 -10.56 22.46
N ARG A 7 -0.33 -10.23 21.18
CA ARG A 7 0.06 -8.93 20.61
C ARG A 7 -1.19 -8.13 20.27
N ALA A 8 -1.52 -7.23 21.19
CA ALA A 8 -2.49 -6.15 21.01
C ALA A 8 -1.99 -5.15 19.94
N ARG A 9 -2.61 -5.14 18.75
CA ARG A 9 -2.40 -4.04 17.79
C ARG A 9 -3.46 -2.97 18.01
N HIS A 10 -3.03 -1.76 18.35
CA HIS A 10 -3.90 -0.60 18.46
C HIS A 10 -4.22 -0.06 17.06
N GLY A 11 -5.47 -0.22 16.62
CA GLY A 11 -5.99 0.42 15.41
C GLY A 11 -6.99 1.53 15.76
N THR A 12 -7.37 2.34 14.77
CA THR A 12 -8.41 3.37 14.88
C THR A 12 -9.81 2.84 15.25
N LYS A 13 -10.00 1.51 15.28
CA LYS A 13 -11.22 0.82 15.73
C LYS A 13 -11.05 0.04 17.05
N GLY A 14 -9.99 0.30 17.82
CA GLY A 14 -9.68 -0.40 19.08
C GLY A 14 -8.60 -1.48 18.95
N THR A 15 -8.26 -2.11 20.06
CA THR A 15 -7.27 -3.19 20.16
C THR A 15 -7.79 -4.42 19.42
N ARG A 16 -7.08 -4.84 18.37
CA ARG A 16 -7.33 -6.14 17.73
C ARG A 16 -6.45 -7.18 18.40
N GLU A 17 -7.11 -8.13 19.06
CA GLU A 17 -6.47 -9.26 19.72
C GLU A 17 -6.56 -10.49 18.82
N TYR A 18 -5.45 -11.19 18.66
CA TYR A 18 -5.32 -12.38 17.83
C TYR A 18 -4.59 -13.45 18.63
N ASP A 19 -5.09 -14.68 18.54
CA ASP A 19 -4.33 -15.84 19.03
C ASP A 19 -3.42 -16.34 17.92
N TRP A 20 -2.21 -16.74 18.31
CA TRP A 20 -1.18 -17.22 17.39
C TRP A 20 -0.72 -18.59 17.82
N ALA A 21 -0.48 -19.45 16.83
CA ALA A 21 0.13 -20.76 17.01
C ALA A 21 1.05 -21.02 15.82
N TRP A 22 2.02 -21.92 15.98
CA TRP A 22 2.91 -22.31 14.90
C TRP A 22 3.22 -23.80 14.90
N LEU A 23 3.70 -24.29 13.77
CA LEU A 23 4.12 -25.67 13.58
C LEU A 23 5.31 -25.68 12.61
N ASP A 24 6.34 -26.45 12.93
CA ASP A 24 7.43 -26.71 11.98
C ASP A 24 6.93 -27.57 10.82
N VAL A 25 7.24 -27.12 9.60
CA VAL A 25 6.88 -27.79 8.36
C VAL A 25 8.15 -28.31 7.73
N ARG A 26 8.23 -29.64 7.55
CA ARG A 26 9.28 -30.22 6.71
C ARG A 26 9.01 -29.82 5.27
N ALA A 27 10.02 -29.27 4.63
CA ALA A 27 9.91 -28.80 3.26
C ALA A 27 10.12 -30.00 2.32
N ASP A 28 9.04 -30.73 2.07
CA ASP A 28 9.04 -31.97 1.28
C ASP A 28 9.37 -31.74 -0.22
N ASP A 29 9.36 -30.48 -0.69
CA ASP A 29 9.52 -30.10 -2.10
C ASP A 29 10.66 -29.07 -2.32
N THR A 30 11.65 -29.03 -1.42
CA THR A 30 12.77 -28.08 -1.52
C THR A 30 13.67 -28.44 -2.71
N PRO A 31 13.86 -27.57 -3.72
CA PRO A 31 14.75 -27.85 -4.84
C PRO A 31 16.20 -28.08 -4.39
N ASP A 32 16.91 -28.96 -5.09
CA ASP A 32 18.34 -29.19 -4.83
C ASP A 32 19.14 -27.88 -4.92
N GLY A 33 19.98 -27.63 -3.91
CA GLY A 33 20.80 -26.41 -3.81
C GLY A 33 20.15 -25.25 -3.05
N HIS A 34 18.92 -25.39 -2.55
CA HIS A 34 18.34 -24.39 -1.65
C HIS A 34 19.05 -24.43 -0.28
N PRO A 35 19.43 -23.28 0.32
CA PRO A 35 20.08 -23.26 1.63
C PRO A 35 19.17 -23.91 2.69
N HIS A 36 19.79 -24.70 3.57
CA HIS A 36 19.11 -25.26 4.74
C HIS A 36 18.51 -24.12 5.59
N GLY A 37 17.31 -24.34 6.09
CA GLY A 37 16.59 -23.39 6.92
C GLY A 37 15.38 -24.03 7.57
N VAL A 38 14.70 -23.26 8.40
CA VAL A 38 13.50 -23.70 9.12
C VAL A 38 12.28 -23.17 8.37
N SER A 39 11.39 -24.07 7.95
CA SER A 39 10.07 -23.68 7.45
C SER A 39 9.03 -23.90 8.54
N THR A 40 8.20 -22.89 8.78
CA THR A 40 7.20 -22.90 9.83
C THR A 40 5.87 -22.42 9.26
N LEU A 41 4.78 -23.08 9.64
CA LEU A 41 3.42 -22.61 9.40
C LEU A 41 2.94 -21.88 10.64
N VAL A 42 2.57 -20.62 10.48
CA VAL A 42 1.98 -19.79 11.54
C VAL A 42 0.49 -19.63 11.28
N ALA A 43 -0.33 -20.03 12.26
CA ALA A 43 -1.77 -19.83 12.26
C ALA A 43 -2.12 -18.61 13.13
N ARG A 44 -2.99 -17.76 12.61
CA ARG A 44 -3.58 -16.61 13.31
C ARG A 44 -5.07 -16.81 13.43
N ARG A 45 -5.62 -16.73 14.63
CA ARG A 45 -7.07 -16.76 14.89
C ARG A 45 -7.55 -15.40 15.34
N HIS A 46 -8.61 -14.90 14.71
CA HIS A 46 -9.31 -13.72 15.19
C HIS A 46 -10.15 -14.09 16.44
N ARG A 47 -9.91 -13.43 17.58
CA ARG A 47 -10.55 -13.82 18.86
C ARG A 47 -12.08 -13.83 18.84
N TYR A 48 -12.68 -12.81 18.23
CA TYR A 48 -14.14 -12.65 18.25
C TYR A 48 -14.87 -13.45 17.16
N THR A 49 -14.37 -13.46 15.92
CA THR A 49 -15.01 -14.15 14.79
C THR A 49 -14.56 -15.61 14.64
N GLY A 50 -13.44 -15.99 15.28
CA GLY A 50 -12.83 -17.30 15.12
C GLY A 50 -12.15 -17.52 13.77
N GLU A 51 -12.11 -16.51 12.89
CA GLU A 51 -11.52 -16.63 11.55
C GLU A 51 -10.04 -16.98 11.63
N LEU A 52 -9.61 -17.98 10.85
CA LEU A 52 -8.23 -18.46 10.79
C LEU A 52 -7.53 -17.94 9.52
N SER A 53 -6.28 -17.49 9.68
CA SER A 53 -5.37 -17.16 8.59
C SER A 53 -4.06 -17.94 8.77
N PHE A 54 -3.49 -18.42 7.67
CA PHE A 54 -2.26 -19.22 7.68
C PHE A 54 -1.14 -18.50 6.94
N TYR A 55 0.08 -18.56 7.47
CA TYR A 55 1.27 -17.96 6.90
C TYR A 55 2.39 -19.00 6.86
N ARG A 56 2.97 -19.23 5.68
CA ARG A 56 4.19 -20.03 5.55
C ARG A 56 5.40 -19.11 5.67
N CYS A 57 6.25 -19.40 6.64
CA CYS A 57 7.48 -18.68 6.92
C CYS A 57 8.67 -19.57 6.61
N TRP A 58 9.76 -18.96 6.14
CA TRP A 58 11.06 -19.60 6.01
C TRP A 58 12.12 -18.68 6.60
N THR A 59 13.00 -19.23 7.42
CA THR A 59 14.11 -18.50 8.03
C THR A 59 15.41 -19.29 7.90
N PRO A 60 16.54 -18.62 7.62
CA PRO A 60 17.84 -19.29 7.52
C PRO A 60 18.36 -19.80 8.87
N THR A 61 17.88 -19.20 9.97
CA THR A 61 18.18 -19.58 11.35
C THR A 61 16.87 -19.76 12.11
N ASP A 62 16.95 -20.33 13.31
CA ASP A 62 15.81 -20.37 14.22
C ASP A 62 15.29 -18.95 14.47
N ALA A 63 13.96 -18.79 14.40
CA ALA A 63 13.26 -17.56 14.68
C ALA A 63 12.16 -17.84 15.69
N THR A 64 11.91 -16.89 16.58
CA THR A 64 10.84 -16.99 17.56
C THR A 64 9.47 -16.72 16.93
N LEU A 65 8.40 -17.24 17.54
CA LEU A 65 7.03 -16.88 17.15
C LEU A 65 6.82 -15.35 17.16
N ALA A 66 7.41 -14.65 18.13
CA ALA A 66 7.33 -13.19 18.21
C ALA A 66 7.99 -12.51 17.01
N GLU A 67 9.12 -12.98 16.50
CA GLU A 67 9.75 -12.41 15.30
C GLU A 67 8.90 -12.68 14.06
N LEU A 68 8.40 -13.90 13.90
CA LEU A 68 7.51 -14.24 12.78
C LEU A 68 6.23 -13.41 12.79
N VAL A 69 5.59 -13.26 13.96
CA VAL A 69 4.40 -12.41 14.12
C VAL A 69 4.70 -10.95 13.78
N ASP A 70 5.89 -10.43 14.14
CA ASP A 70 6.25 -9.05 13.77
C ASP A 70 6.38 -8.89 12.24
N VAL A 71 7.04 -9.84 11.57
CA VAL A 71 7.17 -9.85 10.10
C VAL A 71 5.81 -9.99 9.42
N ILE A 72 4.95 -10.90 9.90
CA ILE A 72 3.58 -11.07 9.37
C ILE A 72 2.79 -9.76 9.54
N CYS A 73 2.89 -9.12 10.70
CA CYS A 73 2.24 -7.84 10.97
C CYS A 73 2.82 -6.68 10.12
N ARG A 74 4.11 -6.70 9.78
CA ARG A 74 4.71 -5.73 8.84
C ARG A 74 4.09 -5.79 7.45
N ARG A 75 3.67 -6.97 6.99
CA ARG A 75 2.97 -7.10 5.69
C ARG A 75 1.74 -6.21 5.62
N TRP A 76 1.00 -6.08 6.72
CA TRP A 76 -0.14 -5.17 6.77
C TRP A 76 0.28 -3.70 6.63
N ARG A 77 1.38 -3.29 7.28
CA ARG A 77 1.89 -1.91 7.14
C ARG A 77 2.25 -1.59 5.69
N ILE A 78 2.77 -2.56 4.94
CA ILE A 78 3.05 -2.40 3.51
C ILE A 78 1.74 -2.16 2.74
N GLU A 79 0.71 -2.97 2.98
CA GLU A 79 -0.61 -2.78 2.34
C GLU A 79 -1.22 -1.42 2.69
N GLU A 80 -1.13 -1.01 3.96
CA GLU A 80 -1.59 0.29 4.42
C GLU A 80 -0.85 1.43 3.70
N SER A 81 0.47 1.34 3.53
CA SER A 81 1.26 2.28 2.73
C SER A 81 0.85 2.29 1.24
N PHE A 82 0.55 1.13 0.65
CA PHE A 82 0.05 1.06 -0.73
C PHE A 82 -1.32 1.72 -0.87
N GLN A 83 -2.24 1.48 0.07
CA GLN A 83 -3.55 2.12 0.08
C GLN A 83 -3.44 3.63 0.25
N LEU A 84 -2.53 4.11 1.11
CA LEU A 84 -2.23 5.54 1.24
C LEU A 84 -1.68 6.11 -0.08
N GLY A 85 -0.73 5.44 -0.73
CA GLY A 85 -0.15 5.89 -2.00
C GLY A 85 -1.19 5.98 -3.12
N LYS A 86 -2.05 4.97 -3.25
CA LYS A 86 -3.15 5.00 -4.23
C LYS A 86 -4.12 6.15 -3.94
N THR A 87 -4.60 6.23 -2.70
CA THR A 87 -5.66 7.18 -2.31
C THR A 87 -5.21 8.65 -2.33
N PHE A 88 -3.99 8.95 -1.91
CA PHE A 88 -3.55 10.32 -1.65
C PHE A 88 -2.49 10.83 -2.61
N THR A 89 -1.73 9.94 -3.25
CA THR A 89 -0.66 10.33 -4.17
C THR A 89 -0.88 9.84 -5.60
N GLY A 90 -1.99 9.14 -5.86
CA GLY A 90 -2.40 8.71 -7.19
C GLY A 90 -1.51 7.61 -7.75
N LEU A 91 -0.94 6.74 -6.91
CA LEU A 91 0.01 5.71 -7.35
C LEU A 91 -0.54 4.82 -8.49
N ASP A 92 -1.85 4.59 -8.53
CA ASP A 92 -2.57 3.82 -9.55
C ASP A 92 -3.34 4.68 -10.58
N GLU A 93 -3.25 6.00 -10.50
CA GLU A 93 -3.91 6.93 -11.44
C GLU A 93 -3.05 7.21 -12.70
N GLY A 94 -1.80 6.73 -12.71
CA GLY A 94 -0.87 6.93 -13.81
C GLY A 94 -1.22 6.14 -15.06
N GLN A 95 -1.08 6.76 -16.23
CA GLN A 95 -1.24 6.04 -17.50
C GLN A 95 -0.03 5.14 -17.77
N VAL A 96 -0.24 3.82 -17.65
CA VAL A 96 0.77 2.78 -17.90
C VAL A 96 0.82 2.45 -19.41
N THR A 97 1.12 3.46 -20.23
CA THR A 97 1.18 3.32 -21.70
C THR A 97 2.57 2.96 -22.21
N CYS A 98 3.62 3.35 -21.50
CA CYS A 98 5.01 2.95 -21.78
C CYS A 98 5.82 2.90 -20.49
N TRP A 99 6.95 2.18 -20.53
CA TRP A 99 7.86 2.03 -19.38
C TRP A 99 8.24 3.37 -18.73
N ASN A 100 8.63 4.35 -19.56
CA ASN A 100 9.06 5.66 -19.06
C ASN A 100 7.92 6.44 -18.39
N SER A 101 6.71 6.37 -18.93
CA SER A 101 5.52 6.98 -18.32
C SER A 101 5.24 6.38 -16.95
N TRP A 102 5.23 5.05 -16.88
CA TRP A 102 5.00 4.31 -15.64
C TRP A 102 6.06 4.60 -14.56
N MET A 103 7.34 4.56 -14.93
CA MET A 103 8.44 4.83 -13.99
C MET A 103 8.41 6.25 -13.46
N ARG A 104 8.20 7.26 -14.33
CA ARG A 104 8.15 8.66 -13.92
C ARG A 104 6.96 8.92 -12.99
N TRP A 105 5.78 8.40 -13.34
CA TRP A 105 4.58 8.56 -12.52
C TRP A 105 4.74 7.91 -11.15
N SER A 106 5.23 6.67 -11.12
CA SER A 106 5.48 5.93 -9.88
C SER A 106 6.49 6.68 -8.99
N LEU A 107 7.56 7.21 -9.58
CA LEU A 107 8.55 8.01 -8.86
C LEU A 107 7.92 9.26 -8.22
N PHE A 108 7.14 10.05 -8.98
CA PHE A 108 6.48 11.23 -8.42
C PHE A 108 5.47 10.87 -7.31
N SER A 109 4.71 9.79 -7.50
CA SER A 109 3.75 9.31 -6.50
C SER A 109 4.43 8.86 -5.20
N LEU A 110 5.59 8.20 -5.31
CA LEU A 110 6.39 7.79 -4.16
C LEU A 110 7.08 8.96 -3.47
N ILE A 111 7.58 9.96 -4.22
CA ILE A 111 8.13 11.19 -3.65
C ILE A 111 7.04 11.94 -2.86
N ALA A 112 5.83 12.08 -3.42
CA ALA A 112 4.71 12.69 -2.71
C ALA A 112 4.35 11.92 -1.43
N ALA A 113 4.38 10.59 -1.47
CA ALA A 113 4.11 9.75 -0.29
C ALA A 113 5.19 9.92 0.79
N ALA A 114 6.45 10.03 0.38
CA ALA A 114 7.56 10.33 1.29
C ALA A 114 7.40 11.71 1.93
N VAL A 115 7.03 12.74 1.17
CA VAL A 115 6.74 14.09 1.71
C VAL A 115 5.62 14.02 2.75
N LEU A 116 4.48 13.38 2.43
CA LEU A 116 3.37 13.24 3.37
C LEU A 116 3.79 12.52 4.67
N THR A 117 4.56 11.44 4.55
CA THR A 117 5.04 10.66 5.69
C THR A 117 6.00 11.48 6.57
N LEU A 118 6.97 12.16 5.95
CA LEU A 118 7.95 12.99 6.65
C LEU A 118 7.29 14.20 7.33
N THR A 119 6.36 14.87 6.65
CA THR A 119 5.63 16.00 7.24
C THR A 119 4.76 15.53 8.41
N THR A 120 4.08 14.39 8.29
CA THR A 120 3.30 13.82 9.41
C THR A 120 4.20 13.52 10.61
N ALA A 121 5.35 12.88 10.40
CA ALA A 121 6.32 12.60 11.46
C ALA A 121 6.85 13.88 12.12
N ALA A 122 7.16 14.91 11.32
CA ALA A 122 7.60 16.21 11.82
C ALA A 122 6.52 16.91 12.66
N THR A 123 5.25 16.88 12.21
CA THR A 123 4.12 17.45 12.97
C THR A 123 3.89 16.72 14.29
N MET A 124 4.01 15.38 14.29
CA MET A 124 3.92 14.58 15.52
C MET A 124 5.02 14.94 16.51
N ALA A 125 6.26 15.12 16.06
CA ALA A 125 7.38 15.52 16.91
C ALA A 125 7.24 16.95 17.45
N ALA A 126 6.65 17.87 16.68
CA ALA A 126 6.44 19.26 17.06
C ALA A 126 5.25 19.46 18.03
N THR A 127 4.32 18.50 18.08
CA THR A 127 3.15 18.57 18.96
C THR A 127 3.54 18.15 20.37
N SER A 128 3.88 19.11 21.23
CA SER A 128 4.14 18.87 22.65
C SER A 128 2.85 18.60 23.44
N ALA A 129 2.98 17.84 24.53
CA ALA A 129 1.91 17.21 25.32
C ALA A 129 0.93 18.15 26.06
N GLY A 130 0.73 19.39 25.59
CA GLY A 130 -0.17 20.38 26.19
C GLY A 130 -1.33 20.85 25.29
N ALA A 131 -1.37 20.44 24.02
CA ALA A 131 -2.49 20.74 23.14
C ALA A 131 -3.61 19.70 23.32
N ALA A 132 -4.86 20.14 23.21
CA ALA A 132 -6.10 19.39 23.40
C ALA A 132 -6.08 17.95 22.87
N SER A 133 -6.97 17.10 23.40
CA SER A 133 -7.21 15.68 23.08
C SER A 133 -7.63 15.41 21.63
N LEU A 134 -6.83 15.87 20.67
CA LEU A 134 -7.01 15.71 19.25
C LEU A 134 -6.29 14.46 18.80
N VAL A 135 -6.94 13.73 17.90
CA VAL A 135 -6.29 12.63 17.19
C VAL A 135 -5.13 13.21 16.39
N THR A 136 -4.05 12.44 16.27
CA THR A 136 -2.91 12.79 15.42
C THR A 136 -3.36 13.16 14.01
N LEU A 137 -2.75 14.19 13.45
CA LEU A 137 -3.04 14.66 12.08
C LEU A 137 -3.02 13.50 11.09
N THR A 138 -4.14 13.29 10.40
CA THR A 138 -4.28 12.20 9.44
C THR A 138 -3.77 12.62 8.05
N CYS A 139 -3.38 11.65 7.21
CA CYS A 139 -2.98 11.92 5.83
C CYS A 139 -4.02 12.76 5.03
N PRO A 140 -5.34 12.48 5.06
CA PRO A 140 -6.33 13.33 4.39
C PRO A 140 -6.30 14.79 4.83
N GLU A 141 -6.14 15.05 6.13
CA GLU A 141 -6.10 16.41 6.67
C GLU A 141 -4.82 17.13 6.25
N LEU A 142 -3.69 16.44 6.30
CA LEU A 142 -2.43 16.97 5.79
C LEU A 142 -2.51 17.33 4.31
N VAL A 143 -3.06 16.45 3.47
CA VAL A 143 -3.28 16.73 2.04
C VAL A 143 -4.18 17.95 1.86
N ARG A 144 -5.24 18.09 2.66
CA ARG A 144 -6.14 19.26 2.62
C ARG A 144 -5.40 20.55 2.98
N ILE A 145 -4.57 20.53 4.02
CA ILE A 145 -3.74 21.67 4.44
C ILE A 145 -2.75 22.03 3.33
N LEU A 146 -2.03 21.05 2.78
CA LEU A 146 -1.08 21.28 1.69
C LEU A 146 -1.77 21.89 0.47
N ARG A 147 -2.94 21.39 0.06
CA ARG A 147 -3.72 21.96 -1.06
C ARG A 147 -4.23 23.37 -0.78
N ALA A 148 -4.50 23.71 0.47
CA ALA A 148 -5.02 25.02 0.85
C ALA A 148 -3.90 26.08 0.96
N PHE A 149 -2.71 25.70 1.43
CA PHE A 149 -1.69 26.66 1.86
C PHE A 149 -0.33 26.54 1.19
N ALA A 150 0.02 25.38 0.62
CA ALA A 150 1.37 25.12 0.11
C ALA A 150 1.42 24.84 -1.40
N LEU A 151 0.44 24.12 -1.93
CA LEU A 151 0.40 23.72 -3.33
C LEU A 151 -0.26 24.82 -4.17
N THR A 152 0.31 25.07 -5.35
CA THR A 152 -0.29 25.98 -6.32
C THR A 152 -1.69 25.48 -6.69
N PRO A 153 -2.72 26.34 -6.65
CA PRO A 153 -4.06 25.94 -7.05
C PRO A 153 -4.05 25.51 -8.52
N PRO A 154 -4.90 24.54 -8.92
CA PRO A 154 -4.99 24.14 -10.31
C PRO A 154 -5.37 25.34 -11.18
N VAL A 155 -4.77 25.45 -12.36
CA VAL A 155 -5.11 26.48 -13.34
C VAL A 155 -6.56 26.26 -13.78
N ARG A 156 -7.45 27.17 -13.40
CA ARG A 156 -8.90 27.14 -13.73
C ARG A 156 -9.28 28.15 -14.81
N GLU A 157 -8.31 28.62 -15.59
CA GLU A 157 -8.58 29.53 -16.70
C GLU A 157 -9.44 28.82 -17.77
N PRO A 158 -10.54 29.43 -18.25
CA PRO A 158 -11.43 28.81 -19.23
C PRO A 158 -10.70 28.31 -20.48
N GLY A 159 -9.73 29.07 -21.00
CA GLY A 159 -8.94 28.68 -22.17
C GLY A 159 -8.14 27.40 -21.93
N HIS A 160 -7.48 27.30 -20.77
CA HIS A 160 -6.72 26.12 -20.37
C HIS A 160 -7.63 24.88 -20.23
N VAL A 161 -8.80 25.05 -19.62
CA VAL A 161 -9.79 23.97 -19.45
C VAL A 161 -10.29 23.47 -20.81
N LEU A 162 -10.70 24.37 -21.69
CA LEU A 162 -11.18 24.02 -23.03
C LEU A 162 -10.10 23.35 -23.87
N HIS A 163 -8.85 23.84 -23.80
CA HIS A 163 -7.70 23.23 -24.47
C HIS A 163 -7.50 21.78 -24.03
N TRP A 164 -7.45 21.51 -22.72
CA TRP A 164 -7.29 20.15 -22.20
C TRP A 164 -8.47 19.23 -22.51
N MET A 165 -9.69 19.77 -22.53
CA MET A 165 -10.86 19.01 -22.97
C MET A 165 -10.74 18.60 -24.44
N ALA A 166 -10.36 19.53 -25.33
CA ALA A 166 -10.16 19.24 -26.74
C ALA A 166 -9.05 18.20 -26.95
N TRP A 167 -7.91 18.38 -26.29
CA TRP A 167 -6.78 17.44 -26.33
C TRP A 167 -7.20 16.03 -25.90
N ARG A 168 -7.88 15.88 -24.75
CA ARG A 168 -8.34 14.57 -24.26
C ARG A 168 -9.29 13.89 -25.22
N ARG A 169 -10.26 14.63 -25.76
CA ARG A 169 -11.24 14.09 -26.73
C ARG A 169 -10.56 13.64 -28.02
N HIS A 170 -9.59 14.40 -28.51
CA HIS A 170 -8.80 14.01 -29.67
C HIS A 170 -8.05 12.69 -29.41
N HIS A 171 -7.36 12.57 -28.29
CA HIS A 171 -6.65 11.35 -27.91
C HIS A 171 -7.59 10.14 -27.73
N GLN A 172 -8.77 10.33 -27.15
CA GLN A 172 -9.80 9.29 -27.04
C GLN A 172 -10.27 8.81 -28.41
N ALA A 173 -10.51 9.74 -29.35
CA ALA A 173 -10.89 9.40 -30.72
C ALA A 173 -9.79 8.59 -31.43
N VAL A 174 -8.52 8.97 -31.26
CA VAL A 174 -7.37 8.22 -31.80
C VAL A 174 -7.31 6.80 -31.20
N ALA A 175 -7.45 6.67 -29.88
CA ALA A 175 -7.45 5.37 -29.21
C ALA A 175 -8.60 4.47 -29.70
N GLN A 176 -9.80 5.03 -29.84
CA GLN A 176 -10.97 4.32 -30.37
C GLN A 176 -10.74 3.83 -31.80
N ALA A 177 -10.21 4.67 -32.69
CA ALA A 177 -9.88 4.28 -34.06
C ALA A 177 -8.81 3.20 -34.12
N CYS A 178 -7.81 3.23 -33.23
CA CYS A 178 -6.81 2.17 -33.12
C CYS A 178 -7.41 0.84 -32.64
N HIS A 179 -8.30 0.86 -31.65
CA HIS A 179 -9.03 -0.34 -31.22
C HIS A 179 -9.89 -0.93 -32.33
N GLN A 180 -10.68 -0.09 -33.02
CA GLN A 180 -11.50 -0.53 -34.15
C GLN A 180 -10.64 -1.18 -35.25
N ARG A 181 -9.52 -0.55 -35.64
CA ARG A 181 -8.57 -1.14 -36.60
C ARG A 181 -8.02 -2.48 -36.14
N ARG A 182 -7.69 -2.62 -34.84
CA ARG A 182 -7.22 -3.88 -34.27
C ARG A 182 -8.29 -4.97 -34.35
N HIS A 183 -9.54 -4.67 -34.00
CA HIS A 183 -10.67 -5.61 -34.14
C HIS A 183 -10.83 -6.06 -35.60
N HIS A 184 -10.84 -5.11 -36.54
CA HIS A 184 -10.94 -5.43 -37.97
C HIS A 184 -9.77 -6.29 -38.50
N LEU A 185 -8.58 -6.19 -37.92
CA LEU A 185 -7.46 -7.08 -38.29
C LEU A 185 -7.62 -8.49 -37.74
N HIS A 186 -8.23 -8.65 -36.56
CA HIS A 186 -8.50 -9.96 -35.96
C HIS A 186 -9.70 -10.68 -36.58
N ASP A 187 -10.66 -9.92 -37.13
CA ASP A 187 -11.86 -10.47 -37.79
C ASP A 187 -11.64 -10.82 -39.28
N ARG A 188 -10.42 -10.61 -39.79
CA ARG A 188 -10.06 -11.02 -41.16
C ARG A 188 -9.67 -12.51 -41.16
N PRO A 189 -10.26 -13.34 -42.06
CA PRO A 189 -9.98 -14.76 -42.16
C PRO A 189 -8.54 -15.05 -42.60
#